data_AF-A0A514CKT8-F1
#
_entry.id   AF-A0A514CKT8-F1
#
_cell.length_a   1.000
_cell.length_b   1.000
_cell.length_c   1.000
_cell.angle_alpha   90.00
_cell.angle_beta   90.00
_cell.angle_gamma   90.00
#
_symmetry.space_group_name_H-M   'P 1'
#
loop_
_entity.id
_entity.type
_entity.pdbx_description
1 polymer ?
#
loop_
_entity_poly.entity_id
_entity_poly.type
_entity_poly.pdbx_seq_one_letter_code
_entity_poly.pdbx_strand_id
1 'polypeptide(L)' 'MNYILKIDHIIEVLVAAKALSCSEEITELKSSASTGTELLMTVTHRLKQMIEEDKKIEGLVGEEVRDMVLFCDSIGLSIK' A
#
# COMPACT_ATOMS: atom_id res chain seq x y z
N MET A 1 -5.16 10.86 10.45
CA MET A 1 -4.57 9.51 10.32
C MET A 1 -3.31 9.66 9.48
N ASN A 2 -2.15 9.16 9.93
CA ASN A 2 -0.89 9.33 9.21
C ASN A 2 -0.67 8.15 8.26
N TYR A 3 -0.94 8.35 6.98
CA TYR A 3 -0.86 7.31 5.93
C TYR A 3 0.57 6.81 5.70
N ILE A 4 1.59 7.63 6.02
CA ILE A 4 2.99 7.19 5.96
C ILE A 4 3.22 6.07 6.98
N LEU A 5 2.71 6.23 8.21
CA LEU A 5 2.79 5.19 9.24
C LEU A 5 1.99 3.95 8.86
N LYS A 6 0.88 4.10 8.12
CA LYS A 6 0.09 2.97 7.63
C LYS A 6 0.85 2.18 6.56
N ILE A 7 1.57 2.87 5.66
CA ILE A 7 2.48 2.23 4.68
C ILE A 7 3.60 1.48 5.41
N ASP A 8 4.21 2.09 6.42
CA ASP A 8 5.26 1.43 7.22
C ASP A 8 4.75 0.16 7.90
N HIS A 9 3.56 0.22 8.49
CA HIS A 9 2.94 -0.95 9.09
C HIS A 9 2.67 -2.07 8.07
N ILE A 10 2.18 -1.73 6.87
CA ILE A 10 1.95 -2.71 5.80
C ILE A 10 3.26 -3.39 5.39
N ILE A 11 4.36 -2.62 5.26
CA ILE A 11 5.68 -3.18 4.95
C ILE A 11 6.11 -4.17 6.05
N GLU A 12 5.97 -3.79 7.33
CA GLU A 12 6.30 -4.67 8.46
C GLU A 12 5.50 -5.98 8.44
N VAL A 13 4.19 -5.92 8.15
CA VAL A 13 3.32 -7.10 8.04
C VAL A 13 3.78 -8.01 6.90
N LEU A 14 4.12 -7.45 5.74
CA LEU A 14 4.61 -8.20 4.58
C LEU A 14 5.95 -8.90 4.89
N VAL A 15 6.87 -8.21 5.57
CA VAL A 15 8.15 -8.78 6.02
C VAL A 15 7.91 -9.92 7.00
N ALA A 16 7.05 -9.73 8.00
CA ALA A 16 6.73 -10.76 8.99
C ALA A 16 6.09 -12.00 8.35
N ALA A 17 5.30 -11.81 7.29
CA ALA A 17 4.70 -12.88 6.49
C ALA A 17 5.67 -13.55 5.50
N LYS A 18 6.95 -13.13 5.44
CA LYS A 18 7.97 -13.56 4.47
C LYS A 18 7.62 -13.26 3.01
N ALA A 19 6.73 -12.29 2.76
CA ALA A 19 6.41 -11.78 1.43
C ALA A 19 7.45 -10.72 1.01
N LEU A 20 8.73 -11.13 1.01
CA LEU A 20 9.86 -10.19 0.89
C LEU A 20 9.83 -9.39 -0.42
N SER A 21 9.50 -10.04 -1.54
CA SER A 21 9.38 -9.37 -2.85
C SER A 21 8.36 -8.24 -2.84
N CYS A 22 7.20 -8.45 -2.21
CA CYS A 22 6.17 -7.42 -2.08
C CYS A 22 6.65 -6.30 -1.15
N SER A 23 7.28 -6.64 -0.03
CA SER A 23 7.78 -5.64 0.92
C SER A 23 8.89 -4.76 0.33
N GLU A 24 9.80 -5.35 -0.46
CA GLU A 24 10.88 -4.64 -1.14
C GLU A 24 10.31 -3.67 -2.18
N GLU A 25 9.38 -4.15 -3.00
CA GLU A 25 8.71 -3.32 -4.02
C GLU A 25 8.00 -2.10 -3.42
N ILE A 26 7.24 -2.29 -2.33
CA ILE A 26 6.57 -1.17 -1.66
C ILE A 26 7.59 -0.21 -1.01
N THR A 27 8.71 -0.73 -0.49
CA THR A 27 9.79 0.09 0.08
C THR A 27 10.49 0.94 -0.98
N GLU A 28 10.70 0.41 -2.19
CA GLU A 28 11.24 1.16 -3.32
C GLU A 28 10.28 2.26 -3.79
N LEU A 29 8.98 1.95 -3.91
CA LEU A 29 7.96 2.94 -4.23
C LEU A 29 7.90 4.04 -3.17
N LYS A 30 8.05 3.68 -1.90
CA LYS A 30 8.10 4.65 -0.80
C LYS A 30 9.29 5.61 -0.94
N SER A 31 10.44 5.10 -1.35
CA SER A 31 11.70 5.85 -1.43
C SER A 31 11.81 6.71 -2.70
N SER A 32 11.05 6.40 -3.74
CA SER A 32 11.08 7.11 -5.03
C SER A 32 10.07 8.27 -5.13
N ALA A 33 9.07 8.31 -4.26
CA ALA A 33 8.07 9.37 -4.27
C ALA A 33 8.63 10.73 -3.82
N SER A 34 8.36 11.78 -4.59
CA SER A 34 8.85 13.13 -4.31
C SER A 34 7.88 13.95 -3.45
N THR A 35 6.61 13.53 -3.38
CA THR A 35 5.56 14.19 -2.57
C THR A 35 4.69 13.17 -1.84
N GLY A 36 4.05 13.59 -0.75
CA GLY A 36 3.15 12.72 0.03
C GLY A 36 1.92 12.24 -0.75
N THR A 37 1.41 13.05 -1.68
CA THR A 37 0.26 12.68 -2.53
C THR A 37 0.64 11.65 -3.59
N GLU A 38 1.80 11.84 -4.24
CA GLU A 38 2.36 10.89 -5.20
C GLU A 38 2.68 9.55 -4.53
N LEU A 39 3.27 9.60 -3.33
CA LEU A 39 3.52 8.43 -2.49
C LEU A 39 2.22 7.67 -2.24
N LEU A 40 1.21 8.37 -1.73
CA LEU A 40 -0.07 7.79 -1.38
C LEU A 40 -0.72 7.15 -2.60
N MET A 41 -0.78 7.84 -3.76
CA MET A 41 -1.36 7.27 -4.96
C MET A 41 -0.61 6.02 -5.44
N THR A 42 0.71 6.14 -5.61
CA THR A 42 1.53 5.10 -6.22
C THR A 42 1.56 3.85 -5.36
N VAL A 43 1.77 4.01 -4.05
CA VAL A 43 1.79 2.89 -3.11
C VAL A 43 0.41 2.26 -2.97
N THR A 44 -0.66 3.06 -2.83
CA THR A 44 -2.02 2.52 -2.69
C THR A 44 -2.44 1.74 -3.94
N HIS A 45 -2.16 2.27 -5.13
CA HIS A 45 -2.43 1.59 -6.38
C HIS A 45 -1.68 0.26 -6.47
N ARG A 46 -0.38 0.24 -6.16
CA ARG A 46 0.39 -1.00 -6.24
C ARG A 46 -0.07 -2.04 -5.22
N LEU A 47 -0.35 -1.61 -3.98
CA LEU A 47 -0.90 -2.49 -2.95
C LEU A 47 -2.24 -3.09 -3.36
N LYS A 48 -3.13 -2.28 -3.98
CA LYS A 48 -4.39 -2.76 -4.53
C LYS A 48 -4.17 -3.87 -5.56
N GLN A 49 -3.26 -3.66 -6.52
CA GLN A 49 -2.92 -4.70 -7.50
C GLN A 49 -2.41 -5.99 -6.83
N MET A 50 -1.52 -5.86 -5.84
CA MET A 50 -0.98 -7.01 -5.12
C MET A 50 -2.06 -7.84 -4.42
N ILE A 51 -3.03 -7.20 -3.76
CA ILE A 51 -4.13 -7.92 -3.09
C ILE A 51 -5.14 -8.52 -4.08
N GLU A 52 -5.24 -7.96 -5.30
CA GLU A 52 -6.07 -8.52 -6.37
C GLU A 52 -5.40 -9.75 -7.02
N GLU A 53 -4.07 -9.72 -7.15
CA GLU A 53 -3.25 -10.79 -7.74
C GLU A 53 -2.97 -11.95 -6.77
N ASP A 54 -2.80 -11.68 -5.47
CA ASP A 54 -2.45 -12.69 -4.45
C ASP A 54 -3.43 -12.68 -3.25
N LYS A 55 -4.24 -13.74 -3.16
CA LYS A 55 -5.19 -13.97 -2.07
C LYS A 55 -4.56 -14.09 -0.69
N LYS A 56 -3.29 -14.49 -0.59
CA LYS A 56 -2.58 -14.52 0.70
C LYS A 56 -2.26 -13.11 1.16
N ILE A 57 -1.83 -12.24 0.26
CA ILE A 57 -1.56 -10.83 0.56
C ILE A 57 -2.87 -10.10 0.90
N GLU A 58 -3.96 -10.40 0.17
CA GLU A 58 -5.30 -9.90 0.51
C GLU A 58 -5.69 -10.25 1.95
N GLY A 59 -5.44 -11.50 2.39
CA GLY A 59 -5.73 -11.92 3.75
C GLY A 59 -4.86 -11.27 4.84
N LEU A 60 -3.72 -10.70 4.47
CA LEU A 60 -2.77 -10.10 5.41
C LEU A 60 -2.98 -8.59 5.61
N VAL A 61 -3.21 -7.86 4.52
CA VAL A 61 -3.24 -6.38 4.52
C VAL A 61 -4.43 -5.81 3.73
N GLY A 62 -5.36 -6.65 3.28
CA GLY A 62 -6.43 -6.23 2.38
C GLY A 62 -7.40 -5.21 2.99
N GLU A 63 -7.64 -5.27 4.30
CA GLU A 63 -8.49 -4.29 4.99
C GLU A 63 -7.81 -2.90 4.99
N GLU A 64 -6.54 -2.85 5.37
CA GLU A 64 -5.75 -1.62 5.42
C GLU A 64 -5.61 -0.99 4.04
N VAL A 65 -5.41 -1.80 3.00
CA VAL A 65 -5.30 -1.35 1.61
C VAL A 65 -6.63 -0.79 1.12
N ARG A 66 -7.76 -1.44 1.42
CA ARG A 66 -9.09 -0.93 1.03
C ARG A 66 -9.41 0.39 1.72
N ASP A 67 -9.05 0.54 3.00
CA ASP A 67 -9.15 1.83 3.71
C ASP A 67 -8.34 2.92 3.02
N MET A 68 -7.13 2.59 2.55
CA MET A 68 -6.28 3.55 1.84
C MET A 68 -6.89 3.95 0.49
N VAL A 69 -7.49 3.01 -0.25
CA VAL A 69 -8.22 3.29 -1.49
C VAL A 69 -9.39 4.24 -1.23
N LEU A 70 -10.23 3.93 -0.21
CA LEU A 70 -11.36 4.79 0.17
C LEU A 70 -10.91 6.19 0.58
N PHE A 71 -9.77 6.29 1.28
CA PHE A 71 -9.20 7.57 1.65
C PHE A 71 -8.77 8.36 0.41
N CYS A 72 -8.04 7.73 -0.52
CA CYS A 72 -7.66 8.34 -1.80
C CYS A 72 -8.91 8.87 -2.55
N ASP A 73 -9.95 8.05 -2.67
CA ASP A 73 -11.20 8.46 -3.32
C ASP A 73 -11.85 9.66 -2.61
N SER A 74 -11.83 9.68 -1.26
CA SER A 74 -12.42 10.77 -0.46
C SER A 74 -11.73 12.13 -0.67
N ILE A 75 -10.46 12.13 -1.06
CA ILE A 75 -9.68 13.34 -1.36
C ILE A 75 -9.58 13.62 -2.87
N GLY A 76 -10.33 12.89 -3.70
CA GLY A 76 -10.42 13.09 -5.15
C GLY A 76 -9.34 12.37 -5.97
N LEU A 77 -8.59 11.45 -5.36
CA LEU A 77 -7.59 10.62 -6.04
C LEU A 77 -8.22 9.27 -6.38
N SER A 78 -8.70 9.12 -7.61
CA SER A 78 -9.32 7.87 -8.04
C SER A 78 -8.26 6.80 -8.33
N ILE A 79 -8.17 5.79 -7.46
CA ILE A 79 -7.30 4.61 -7.62
C ILE A 79 -8.08 3.55 -8.42
N LYS A 80 -7.88 3.55 -9.75
CA LYS A 80 -8.53 2.58 -10.65
C LYS A 80 -7.98 1.17 -10.54
#